data_AF-V8NEY2-F1
#
_entry.id   AF-V8NEY2-F1
#
_cell.length_a   1.000
_cell.length_b   1.000
_cell.length_c   1.000
_cell.angle_alpha   90.00
_cell.angle_beta   90.00
_cell.angle_gamma   90.00
#
_symmetry.space_group_name_H-M   'P 1'
#
loop_
_entity.id
_entity.type
_entity.pdbx_description
1 polymer ?
#
loop_
_entity_poly.entity_id
_entity_poly.type
_entity_poly.pdbx_seq_one_letter_code
_entity_poly.pdbx_strand_id
1 'polypeptide(L)' 'MEDRRAWGLRVHTFMEACWEKCVDKPGSKLDSRTETCLANCVNRFIDTTLSITNRFAQLMQKGGH' A
#
# COMPACT_ATOMS: atom_id res chain seq x y z
N MET A 1 -0.90 -17.35 13.77
CA MET A 1 -1.89 -17.72 12.73
C MET A 1 -2.85 -16.55 12.41
N GLU A 2 -3.09 -15.62 13.35
CA GLU A 2 -3.86 -14.37 13.16
C GLU A 2 -3.28 -13.46 12.05
N ASP A 3 -1.94 -13.40 11.90
CA ASP A 3 -1.29 -12.45 10.97
C ASP A 3 -1.40 -12.82 9.49
N ARG A 4 -1.61 -14.10 9.14
CA ARG A 4 -1.66 -14.54 7.73
C ARG A 4 -2.92 -14.05 7.02
N ARG A 5 -4.05 -14.00 7.73
CA ARG A 5 -5.32 -13.50 7.17
C ARG A 5 -5.26 -11.98 6.96
N ALA A 6 -4.71 -11.27 7.94
CA ALA A 6 -4.47 -9.84 7.84
C ALA A 6 -3.47 -9.48 6.73
N TRP A 7 -2.47 -10.34 6.51
CA TRP A 7 -1.56 -10.20 5.37
C TRP A 7 -2.29 -10.36 4.04
N GLY A 8 -3.11 -11.40 3.88
CA GLY A 8 -3.86 -11.64 2.64
C GLY A 8 -4.73 -10.45 2.23
N LEU A 9 -5.53 -9.93 3.17
CA LEU A 9 -6.38 -8.75 2.89
C LEU A 9 -5.56 -7.52 2.50
N ARG A 10 -4.42 -7.27 3.15
CA ARG A 10 -3.52 -6.16 2.78
C ARG A 10 -2.92 -6.33 1.38
N VAL A 11 -2.52 -7.55 1.02
CA VAL A 11 -2.01 -7.82 -0.33
C VAL A 11 -3.07 -7.53 -1.37
N HIS A 12 -4.32 -7.96 -1.16
CA HIS A 12 -5.43 -7.64 -2.08
C HIS A 12 -5.62 -6.13 -2.24
N THR A 13 -5.63 -5.37 -1.14
CA THR A 13 -5.73 -3.90 -1.20
C THR A 13 -4.58 -3.26 -1.99
N PHE A 14 -3.34 -3.71 -1.78
CA PHE A 14 -2.20 -3.18 -2.51
C PHE A 14 -2.26 -3.54 -3.99
N MET A 15 -2.65 -4.77 -4.31
CA MET A 15 -2.78 -5.23 -5.69
C MET A 15 -3.82 -4.40 -6.45
N GLU A 16 -5.02 -4.21 -5.90
CA GLU A 16 -6.06 -3.40 -6.56
C GLU A 16 -5.60 -1.94 -6.76
N ALA A 17 -5.15 -1.29 -5.69
CA ALA A 17 -4.78 0.13 -5.74
C ALA A 17 -3.57 0.41 -6.65
N CYS A 18 -2.56 -0.47 -6.64
CA CYS A 18 -1.37 -0.28 -7.48
C CYS A 18 -1.58 -0.75 -8.91
N TRP A 19 -2.44 -1.74 -9.14
CA TRP A 19 -2.82 -2.16 -10.49
C TRP A 19 -3.48 -1.01 -11.25
N GLU A 20 -4.50 -0.38 -10.67
CA GLU A 20 -5.19 0.77 -11.28
C GLU A 20 -4.26 1.95 -11.60
N LYS A 21 -3.20 2.14 -10.80
CA LYS A 21 -2.26 3.26 -10.96
C LYS A 21 -1.15 2.99 -11.97
N CYS A 22 -0.69 1.74 -12.07
CA CYS A 22 0.54 1.41 -12.78
C CYS A 22 0.32 0.58 -14.05
N VAL A 23 -0.84 -0.08 -14.19
CA VAL A 23 -1.12 -1.00 -15.31
C VAL A 23 -2.23 -0.43 -16.18
N ASP A 24 -1.85 0.19 -17.30
CA ASP A 24 -2.78 0.71 -18.31
C ASP A 24 -3.26 -0.40 -19.26
N LYS A 25 -2.30 -1.12 -19.87
CA LYS A 25 -2.58 -2.21 -20.82
C LYS A 25 -1.93 -3.51 -20.36
N PRO A 26 -2.72 -4.56 -20.04
CA PRO A 26 -2.17 -5.85 -19.69
C PRO A 26 -1.51 -6.49 -20.91
N GLY A 27 -0.19 -6.69 -20.85
CA GLY A 27 0.60 -7.43 -21.83
C GLY A 27 0.90 -8.85 -21.34
N SER A 28 1.59 -9.64 -22.18
CA SER A 28 2.07 -10.97 -21.80
C SER A 28 3.18 -10.95 -20.74
N LYS A 29 3.82 -9.79 -20.56
CA LYS A 29 4.85 -9.50 -19.54
C LYS A 29 4.70 -8.05 -19.09
N LEU A 30 5.12 -7.78 -17.86
CA LEU A 30 5.27 -6.40 -17.39
C LEU A 30 6.54 -5.81 -18.02
N ASP A 31 6.44 -4.58 -18.51
CA ASP A 31 7.64 -3.85 -18.90
C ASP A 31 8.35 -3.28 -17.65
N SER A 32 9.62 -2.90 -17.81
CA SER A 32 10.45 -2.43 -16.68
C SER A 32 9.89 -1.18 -16.00
N ARG A 33 9.13 -0.35 -16.72
CA ARG A 33 8.49 0.84 -16.17
C ARG A 33 7.32 0.44 -15.28
N THR A 34 6.47 -0.48 -15.73
CA THR A 34 5.36 -1.00 -14.93
C THR A 34 5.86 -1.74 -13.69
N GLU A 35 6.90 -2.57 -13.80
CA GLU A 35 7.53 -3.24 -12.65
C GLU A 35 8.02 -2.24 -11.61
N THR A 36 8.77 -1.22 -12.07
CA THR A 36 9.30 -0.16 -11.20
C THR A 36 8.15 0.65 -10.57
N CYS A 37 7.09 0.93 -11.32
CA CYS A 37 5.91 1.63 -10.81
C CYS A 37 5.24 0.84 -9.70
N LEU A 38 5.00 -0.46 -9.89
CA LEU A 38 4.36 -1.32 -8.90
C LEU A 38 5.19 -1.41 -7.61
N ALA A 39 6.51 -1.59 -7.72
CA ALA A 39 7.41 -1.62 -6.56
C ALA A 39 7.34 -0.30 -5.76
N ASN A 40 7.42 0.84 -6.46
CA ASN A 40 7.32 2.16 -5.84
C ASN A 40 5.93 2.41 -5.25
N CYS A 41 4.87 1.98 -5.92
CA CYS A 41 3.49 2.17 -5.46
C CYS A 41 3.27 1.46 -4.12
N VAL A 42 3.65 0.18 -4.00
CA VAL A 42 3.49 -0.60 -2.77
C VAL A 42 4.30 0.02 -1.63
N ASN A 43 5.57 0.35 -1.86
CA ASN A 43 6.42 0.98 -0.84
C ASN A 43 5.82 2.30 -0.35
N ARG A 44 5.42 3.19 -1.27
CA ARG A 44 4.83 4.48 -0.91
C ARG A 44 3.49 4.34 -0.21
N PHE A 45 2.67 3.35 -0.58
CA PHE A 45 1.40 3.09 0.08
C PHE A 45 1.62 2.71 1.55
N ILE A 46 2.55 1.79 1.81
CA ILE A 46 2.90 1.34 3.16
C ILE A 46 3.43 2.52 3.98
N ASP A 47 4.43 3.25 3.46
CA ASP A 47 5.04 4.38 4.15
C ASP A 47 4.03 5.47 4.50
N THR A 48 3.16 5.81 3.54
CA THR A 48 2.13 6.84 3.74
C THR A 48 1.09 6.40 4.77
N THR A 49 0.64 5.14 4.69
CA THR A 49 -0.34 4.59 5.64
C THR A 49 0.21 4.58 7.06
N LEU A 50 1.47 4.17 7.24
CA LEU A 50 2.15 4.21 8.54
C LEU A 50 2.30 5.64 9.06
N SER A 51 2.73 6.58 8.20
CA SER A 51 2.91 7.99 8.57
C SER A 51 1.59 8.63 9.03
N ILE A 52 0.50 8.42 8.29
CA ILE A 52 -0.84 8.92 8.64
C ILE A 52 -1.32 8.29 9.96
N THR A 53 -1.20 6.97 10.10
CA THR A 53 -1.64 6.25 11.30
C THR A 53 -0.88 6.74 12.54
N ASN A 54 0.45 6.88 12.43
CA ASN A 54 1.29 7.37 13.51
C ASN A 54 0.94 8.81 13.91
N ARG A 55 0.75 9.69 12.91
CA ARG A 55 0.34 11.08 13.16
C ARG A 55 -1.01 11.14 13.86
N PHE A 56 -1.98 10.34 13.42
CA PHE A 56 -3.30 10.29 14.03
C PHE A 56 -3.23 9.81 15.49
N ALA A 57 -2.48 8.72 15.74
CA ALA A 57 -2.28 8.21 17.10
C ALA A 57 -1.62 9.25 18.03
N GLN A 58 -0.67 10.05 17.54
CA GLN A 58 -0.04 11.13 18.30
C GLN A 58 -1.02 12.26 18.63
N LEU A 59 -1.92 12.61 17.71
CA LEU A 59 -2.94 13.64 17.95
C LEU A 59 -3.94 13.19 19.02
N MET A 60 -4.37 11.92 18.96
CA MET A 60 -5.28 11.34 19.96
C MET A 60 -4.68 11.33 21.37
N GLN A 61 -3.39 11.02 21.50
CA GLN A 61 -2.69 11.05 22.79
C GLN A 61 -2.59 12.46 23.38
N LYS A 62 -2.46 13.48 22.52
CA LYS A 62 -2.34 14.89 22.95
C LYS A 62 -3.67 15.56 23.28
N GLY A 63 -4.78 15.10 22.68
CA GLY A 63 -6.12 15.64 22.92
C GLY A 63 -6.86 15.04 24.11
N GLY A 64 -6.24 14.12 24.85
CA GLY A 64 -6.81 13.45 26.03
C GLY A 64 -6.40 14.07 27.38
N HIS A 65 -5.94 15.33 27.39
CA HIS A 65 -5.76 16.14 28.60
C HIS A 65 -6.73 17.32 28.57
#